data_AF-A0A3B6EQS1-F1
#
_entry.id   AF-A0A3B6EQS1-F1
#
_cell.length_a   1.000
_cell.length_b   1.000
_cell.length_c   1.000
_cell.angle_alpha   90.00
_cell.angle_beta   90.00
_cell.angle_gamma   90.00
#
_symmetry.space_group_name_H-M   'P 1'
#
loop_
_entity.id
_entity.type
_entity.pdbx_description
1 polymer ?
#
loop_
_entity_poly.entity_id
_entity_poly.type
_entity_poly.pdbx_seq_one_letter_code
_entity_poly.pdbx_strand_id
1 'polypeptide(L)'
;MAVTGDTKKIKMIMLKTSDGDEFEVEEAVAMESLTIRHMIEDECADNEILIPNVDSKILSKVIEYCYKHVHAKPCATAGGSTCVVASDTAANATLAEDLKNWDVESVKVNPTVLYDIILAACYLNIEALVNLISQTMTDMIKGKTTEEIRKMFNLKNDFMLEE
;
A
#
# COMPACT_ATOMS: atom_id res chain seq x y z
N MET A 1 -26.64 12.71 -32.95
CA MET A 1 -26.64 12.39 -31.51
C MET A 1 -26.17 10.96 -31.34
N ALA A 2 -24.94 10.78 -30.86
CA ALA A 2 -24.46 9.56 -30.22
C ALA A 2 -23.15 9.94 -29.52
N VAL A 3 -23.25 10.39 -28.27
CA VAL A 3 -22.10 10.43 -27.36
C VAL A 3 -22.00 9.00 -26.84
N THR A 4 -21.24 8.15 -27.50
CA THR A 4 -20.81 6.87 -26.95
C THR A 4 -19.86 7.19 -25.81
N GLY A 5 -20.40 7.24 -24.59
CA GLY A 5 -19.59 7.24 -23.39
C GLY A 5 -18.91 5.88 -23.31
N ASP A 6 -17.60 5.85 -23.57
CA ASP A 6 -16.74 4.72 -23.22
C ASP A 6 -16.82 4.54 -21.71
N THR A 7 -17.68 3.61 -21.28
CA THR A 7 -17.64 3.10 -19.92
C THR A 7 -16.33 2.34 -19.82
N LYS A 8 -15.30 2.99 -19.25
CA LYS A 8 -14.00 2.37 -18.97
C LYS A 8 -14.27 1.09 -18.17
N LYS A 9 -14.22 -0.06 -18.83
CA LYS A 9 -14.48 -1.36 -18.22
C LYS A 9 -13.39 -1.57 -17.19
N ILE A 10 -13.78 -1.57 -15.91
CA ILE A 10 -12.87 -1.89 -14.81
C ILE A 10 -12.46 -3.35 -15.02
N LYS A 11 -11.19 -3.56 -15.34
CA LYS A 11 -10.61 -4.90 -15.44
C LYS A 11 -10.28 -5.37 -14.02
N MET A 12 -10.66 -6.60 -13.73
CA MET A 12 -10.37 -7.26 -12.46
C MET A 12 -9.31 -8.34 -12.67
N ILE A 13 -8.46 -8.52 -11.67
CA ILE A 13 -7.39 -9.51 -11.63
C ILE A 13 -7.57 -10.33 -10.37
N MET A 14 -7.38 -11.63 -10.49
CA MET A 14 -7.44 -12.57 -9.38
C MET A 14 -6.05 -12.75 -8.79
N LEU A 15 -5.89 -12.43 -7.52
CA LEU A 15 -4.67 -12.65 -6.75
C LEU A 15 -4.89 -13.83 -5.81
N LYS A 16 -4.06 -14.87 -5.89
CA LYS A 16 -4.16 -16.04 -5.02
C LYS A 16 -3.04 -16.07 -4.00
N THR A 17 -3.38 -16.16 -2.72
CA THR A 17 -2.41 -16.14 -1.63
C THR A 17 -1.78 -17.50 -1.35
N SER A 18 -0.74 -17.51 -0.53
CA SER A 18 -0.01 -18.70 -0.12
C SER A 18 -0.88 -19.75 0.60
N ASP A 19 -1.91 -19.30 1.31
CA ASP A 19 -2.91 -20.10 2.02
C ASP A 19 -4.07 -20.55 1.12
N GLY A 20 -4.06 -20.14 -0.16
CA GLY A 20 -4.98 -20.62 -1.19
C GLY A 20 -6.25 -19.80 -1.35
N ASP A 21 -6.42 -18.70 -0.60
CA ASP A 21 -7.52 -17.77 -0.79
C ASP A 21 -7.30 -16.90 -2.03
N GLU A 22 -8.40 -16.45 -2.62
CA GLU A 22 -8.42 -15.70 -3.87
C GLU A 22 -9.05 -14.32 -3.65
N PHE A 23 -8.41 -13.29 -4.20
CA PHE A 23 -8.82 -11.89 -4.09
C PHE A 23 -9.04 -11.32 -5.48
N GLU A 24 -10.25 -10.86 -5.75
CA GLU A 24 -10.56 -10.12 -6.97
C GLU A 24 -10.28 -8.62 -6.74
N VAL A 25 -9.32 -8.08 -7.49
CA VAL A 25 -8.82 -6.71 -7.31
C VAL A 25 -8.81 -5.99 -8.65
N GLU A 26 -9.16 -4.70 -8.64
CA GLU A 26 -9.08 -3.87 -9.86
C GLU A 26 -7.64 -3.83 -10.39
N GLU A 27 -7.48 -3.93 -11.71
CA GLU A 27 -6.18 -3.80 -12.39
C GLU A 27 -5.47 -2.51 -11.97
N ALA A 28 -6.19 -1.40 -11.81
CA ALA A 28 -5.62 -0.13 -11.34
C ALA A 28 -5.03 -0.21 -9.93
N VAL A 29 -5.66 -0.96 -9.03
CA VAL A 29 -5.20 -1.17 -7.66
C VAL A 29 -4.04 -2.17 -7.63
N ALA A 30 -4.13 -3.24 -8.42
CA ALA A 30 -3.07 -4.22 -8.58
C ALA A 30 -1.80 -3.62 -9.21
N MET A 31 -1.95 -2.64 -10.11
CA MET A 31 -0.83 -1.93 -10.75
C MET A 31 -0.01 -1.04 -9.81
N GLU A 32 -0.47 -0.76 -8.59
CA GLU A 32 0.36 -0.11 -7.58
C GLU A 32 1.54 -1.01 -7.15
N SER A 33 1.42 -2.33 -7.32
CA SER A 33 2.53 -3.28 -7.23
C SER A 33 3.30 -3.32 -8.54
N LEU A 34 4.60 -3.00 -8.50
CA LEU A 34 5.45 -3.10 -9.68
C LEU A 34 5.63 -4.56 -10.14
N THR A 35 5.68 -5.51 -9.20
CA THR A 35 5.75 -6.94 -9.51
C THR A 35 4.54 -7.37 -10.31
N ILE A 36 3.34 -7.05 -9.83
CA ILE A 36 2.08 -7.39 -10.51
C ILE A 36 1.96 -6.64 -11.85
N ARG A 37 2.34 -5.35 -11.88
CA ARG A 37 2.33 -4.56 -13.12
C ARG A 37 3.12 -5.21 -14.24
N HIS A 38 4.37 -5.60 -13.99
CA HIS A 38 5.19 -6.27 -15.01
C HIS A 38 4.56 -7.60 -15.45
N MET A 39 3.98 -8.37 -14.52
CA MET A 39 3.30 -9.64 -14.86
C MET A 39 2.08 -9.43 -15.77
N ILE A 40 1.35 -8.33 -15.61
CA ILE A 40 0.21 -7.96 -16.46
C ILE A 40 0.69 -7.48 -17.83
N GLU A 41 1.71 -6.61 -17.86
CA GLU A 41 2.27 -6.03 -19.08
C GLU A 41 2.93 -7.07 -20.00
N ASP A 42 3.55 -8.10 -19.41
CA ASP A 42 4.17 -9.21 -20.14
C ASP A 42 3.15 -10.22 -20.71
N GLU A 43 1.83 -9.97 -20.58
CA GLU A 43 0.71 -10.84 -21.02
C GLU A 43 0.85 -12.32 -20.58
N CYS A 44 1.60 -12.58 -19.51
CA CYS A 44 2.04 -13.92 -19.13
C CYS A 44 1.04 -14.66 -18.22
N ALA A 45 -0.07 -14.02 -17.84
CA ALA A 45 -1.05 -14.57 -16.92
C ALA A 45 -2.48 -14.41 -17.48
N ASP A 46 -3.26 -15.48 -17.42
CA ASP A 46 -4.70 -15.52 -17.70
C ASP A 46 -5.52 -14.78 -16.61
N ASN A 47 -5.11 -13.56 -16.25
CA ASN A 47 -5.68 -12.72 -15.19
C ASN A 47 -5.64 -13.34 -13.77
N GLU A 48 -4.89 -14.43 -13.55
CA GLU A 48 -4.66 -15.05 -12.23
C GLU A 48 -3.18 -14.96 -11.86
N ILE A 49 -2.87 -14.33 -10.73
CA ILE A 49 -1.51 -14.10 -10.23
C ILE A 49 -1.35 -14.78 -8.87
N LEU A 50 -0.35 -15.66 -8.76
CA LEU A 50 -0.04 -16.36 -7.52
C LEU A 50 0.94 -15.56 -6.66
N ILE A 51 0.61 -15.42 -5.37
CA ILE A 51 1.39 -14.72 -4.35
C ILE A 51 1.78 -15.72 -3.24
N PRO A 52 2.76 -16.61 -3.51
CA PRO A 52 3.08 -17.75 -2.64
C PRO A 52 3.74 -17.40 -1.30
N ASN A 53 4.11 -16.13 -1.07
CA ASN A 53 4.82 -15.70 0.14
C ASN A 53 3.99 -14.75 1.04
N VAL A 54 2.74 -14.49 0.68
CA VAL A 54 1.87 -13.59 1.43
C VAL A 54 0.61 -14.35 1.83
N ASP A 55 0.21 -14.23 3.09
CA ASP A 55 -1.05 -14.80 3.58
C ASP A 55 -2.24 -13.89 3.24
N SER A 56 -3.46 -14.40 3.39
CA SER A 56 -4.69 -13.65 3.14
C SER A 56 -4.86 -12.41 3.98
N LYS A 57 -4.44 -12.47 5.25
CA LYS A 57 -4.64 -11.38 6.21
C LYS A 57 -3.76 -10.18 5.86
N ILE A 58 -2.52 -10.45 5.47
CA ILE A 58 -1.54 -9.44 5.08
C ILE A 58 -1.88 -8.94 3.69
N LEU A 59 -2.20 -9.81 2.74
CA LEU A 59 -2.60 -9.36 1.39
C LEU A 59 -3.85 -8.47 1.45
N SER A 60 -4.86 -8.82 2.25
CA SER A 60 -6.06 -8.00 2.43
C SER A 60 -5.73 -6.58 2.89
N LYS A 61 -4.81 -6.42 3.85
CA LYS A 61 -4.34 -5.11 4.32
C LYS A 61 -3.58 -4.34 3.23
N VAL A 62 -2.73 -5.03 2.46
CA VAL A 62 -1.99 -4.41 1.36
C VAL A 62 -2.95 -3.95 0.26
N ILE A 63 -3.95 -4.76 -0.09
CA ILE A 63 -4.99 -4.39 -1.07
C ILE A 63 -5.79 -3.19 -0.57
N GLU A 64 -6.19 -3.18 0.71
CA GLU A 64 -6.91 -2.04 1.31
C GLU A 64 -6.10 -0.75 1.19
N TYR A 65 -4.80 -0.81 1.48
CA TYR A 65 -3.88 0.32 1.31
C TYR A 65 -3.83 0.81 -0.14
N CYS A 66 -3.61 -0.09 -1.10
CA CYS A 66 -3.58 0.25 -2.52
C CYS A 66 -4.91 0.83 -3.00
N TYR A 67 -6.04 0.24 -2.60
CA TYR A 67 -7.37 0.70 -2.96
C TYR A 67 -7.61 2.13 -2.47
N LYS A 68 -7.29 2.41 -1.21
CA LYS A 68 -7.41 3.75 -0.62
C LYS A 68 -6.55 4.77 -1.36
N HIS A 69 -5.31 4.45 -1.71
CA HIS A 69 -4.41 5.38 -2.39
C HIS A 69 -4.78 5.67 -3.84
N VAL A 70 -5.31 4.67 -4.55
CA VAL A 70 -5.80 4.83 -5.91
C VAL A 70 -7.06 5.70 -5.93
N HIS A 71 -7.97 5.49 -4.97
CA HIS A 71 -9.24 6.21 -4.91
C HIS A 71 -9.18 7.55 -4.19
N ALA A 72 -8.16 7.78 -3.35
CA ALA A 72 -7.97 9.04 -2.65
C ALA A 72 -7.17 10.07 -3.46
N LYS A 73 -6.45 9.66 -4.51
CA LYS A 73 -5.97 10.61 -5.52
C LYS A 73 -7.22 11.26 -6.13
N PRO A 74 -7.42 12.59 -6.01
CA PRO A 74 -8.46 13.25 -6.78
C PRO A 74 -8.13 12.93 -8.23
N CYS A 75 -9.09 12.31 -8.93
CA CYS A 75 -8.95 11.90 -10.32
C CYS A 75 -8.17 12.98 -11.06
N ALA A 76 -6.94 12.66 -11.47
CA ALA A 76 -6.25 13.47 -12.45
C ALA A 76 -7.10 13.32 -13.72
N THR A 77 -8.07 14.20 -13.88
CA THR A 77 -8.86 14.31 -15.09
C THR A 77 -7.92 14.71 -16.20
N ALA A 78 -7.36 13.70 -16.87
CA ALA A 78 -6.94 13.82 -18.25
C ALA A 78 -8.22 14.08 -19.07
N GLY A 79 -8.44 15.35 -19.41
CA GLY A 79 -9.53 15.79 -20.27
C GLY A 79 -10.35 16.91 -19.64
N GLY A 80 -10.01 18.14 -20.00
CA GLY A 80 -10.71 19.34 -19.53
C GLY A 80 -12.21 19.25 -19.78
N SER A 81 -12.97 19.17 -18.69
CA SER A 81 -14.33 19.69 -18.65
C SER A 81 -14.59 20.22 -17.26
N THR A 82 -14.83 21.53 -17.22
CA THR A 82 -15.14 22.29 -16.02
C THR A 82 -16.52 21.89 -15.51
N CYS A 83 -16.56 21.21 -14.37
CA CYS A 83 -17.65 21.33 -13.42
C CYS A 83 -17.09 22.03 -12.17
N VAL A 84 -17.65 23.20 -11.93
CA VAL A 84 -17.17 24.25 -11.05
C VAL A 84 -17.55 23.92 -9.61
N VAL A 85 -16.59 23.90 -8.69
CA VAL A 85 -16.77 24.48 -7.36
C VAL A 85 -15.48 25.18 -6.95
N ALA A 86 -15.67 26.26 -6.22
CA ALA A 86 -14.71 27.28 -5.87
C ALA A 86 -13.42 26.73 -5.20
N SER A 87 -12.37 27.56 -5.30
CA SER A 87 -11.38 27.82 -4.25
C SER A 87 -11.52 26.93 -3.00
N ASP A 88 -10.52 26.10 -2.73
CA ASP A 88 -9.71 26.26 -1.52
C ASP A 88 -8.56 25.25 -1.52
N THR A 89 -7.33 25.76 -1.55
CA THR A 89 -6.07 25.05 -1.29
C THR A 89 -6.08 24.29 0.05
N ALA A 90 -7.05 24.57 0.93
CA ALA A 90 -7.23 23.94 2.24
C ALA A 90 -7.95 22.57 2.18
N ALA A 91 -8.92 22.36 1.28
CA ALA A 91 -9.69 21.11 1.24
C ALA A 91 -8.89 19.91 0.68
N ASN A 92 -7.94 20.18 -0.21
CA ASN A 92 -7.03 19.17 -0.74
C ASN A 92 -5.90 18.82 0.27
N ALA A 93 -5.57 19.77 1.16
CA ALA A 93 -4.63 19.55 2.25
C ALA A 93 -5.24 18.68 3.35
N THR A 94 -6.51 18.89 3.72
CA THR A 94 -7.20 18.05 4.72
C THR A 94 -7.37 16.60 4.26
N LEU A 95 -7.69 16.37 2.97
CA LEU A 95 -7.74 15.00 2.40
C LEU A 95 -6.38 14.29 2.45
N ALA A 96 -5.29 15.02 2.16
CA ALA A 96 -3.94 14.47 2.23
C ALA A 96 -3.46 14.22 3.67
N GLU A 97 -3.88 15.06 4.62
CA GLU A 97 -3.61 14.86 6.05
C GLU A 97 -4.42 13.69 6.63
N ASP A 98 -5.70 13.57 6.27
CA ASP A 98 -6.55 12.45 6.66
C ASP A 98 -6.03 11.13 6.11
N LEU A 99 -5.54 11.11 4.86
CA LEU A 99 -4.88 9.94 4.28
C LEU A 99 -3.63 9.57 5.07
N LYS A 100 -2.75 10.53 5.35
CA LYS A 100 -1.52 10.28 6.14
C LYS A 100 -1.83 9.79 7.55
N ASN A 101 -2.88 10.29 8.18
CA ASN A 101 -3.31 9.82 9.50
C ASN A 101 -3.83 8.38 9.42
N TRP A 102 -4.64 8.07 8.41
CA TRP A 102 -5.11 6.71 8.15
C TRP A 102 -3.96 5.76 7.84
N ASP A 103 -2.97 6.20 7.07
CA ASP A 103 -1.76 5.46 6.72
C ASP A 103 -1.00 5.04 7.96
N VAL A 104 -0.71 6.00 8.85
CA VAL A 104 -0.04 5.75 10.13
C VAL A 104 -0.86 4.78 10.99
N GLU A 105 -2.18 4.93 11.03
CA GLU A 105 -3.04 4.03 11.79
C GLU A 105 -3.09 2.61 11.19
N SER A 106 -3.07 2.49 9.86
CA SER A 106 -3.11 1.22 9.13
C SER A 106 -1.87 0.35 9.39
N VAL A 107 -0.71 0.99 9.53
CA VAL A 107 0.59 0.34 9.83
C VAL A 107 0.87 0.22 11.33
N LYS A 108 0.07 0.87 12.19
CA LYS A 108 0.18 0.77 13.66
C LYS A 108 -0.47 -0.52 14.18
N VAL A 109 0.01 -1.65 13.68
CA VAL A 109 -0.39 -3.00 14.05
C VAL A 109 0.64 -3.65 14.99
N ASN A 110 0.40 -4.91 15.37
CA ASN A 110 1.37 -5.68 16.14
C ASN A 110 2.72 -5.77 15.40
N PRO A 111 3.88 -5.74 16.10
CA PRO A 111 5.20 -5.80 15.46
C PRO A 111 5.38 -6.99 14.50
N THR A 112 4.79 -8.15 14.85
CA THR A 112 4.77 -9.34 13.99
C THR A 112 4.02 -9.07 12.67
N VAL A 113 2.80 -8.54 12.76
CA VAL A 113 1.99 -8.22 11.58
C VAL A 113 2.65 -7.10 10.76
N LEU A 114 3.27 -6.12 11.41
CA LEU A 114 4.01 -5.06 10.72
C LEU A 114 5.19 -5.64 9.93
N TYR A 115 5.92 -6.58 10.51
CA TYR A 115 7.00 -7.29 9.83
C TYR A 115 6.48 -8.07 8.61
N ASP A 116 5.37 -8.76 8.74
CA ASP A 116 4.75 -9.50 7.64
C ASP A 116 4.25 -8.54 6.52
N ILE A 117 3.67 -7.38 6.87
CA ILE A 117 3.31 -6.33 5.91
C ILE A 117 4.56 -5.81 5.19
N ILE A 118 5.68 -5.60 5.88
CA ILE A 118 6.94 -5.17 5.25
C ILE A 118 7.42 -6.20 4.24
N LEU A 119 7.43 -7.49 4.61
CA LEU A 119 7.83 -8.57 3.71
C LEU A 119 6.93 -8.61 2.47
N ALA A 120 5.61 -8.49 2.65
CA ALA A 120 4.66 -8.44 1.55
C ALA A 120 4.85 -7.21 0.66
N ALA A 121 5.04 -6.03 1.24
CA ALA A 121 5.27 -4.78 0.50
C ALA A 121 6.56 -4.82 -0.31
N CYS A 122 7.63 -5.41 0.24
CA CYS A 122 8.89 -5.64 -0.48
C CYS A 122 8.74 -6.67 -1.59
N TYR A 123 7.99 -7.76 -1.36
CA TYR A 123 7.75 -8.80 -2.36
C TYR A 123 6.92 -8.31 -3.55
N LEU A 124 5.86 -7.56 -3.26
CA LEU A 124 4.99 -6.93 -4.26
C LEU A 124 5.59 -5.64 -4.84
N ASN A 125 6.70 -5.17 -4.29
CA ASN A 125 7.40 -3.96 -4.70
C ASN A 125 6.45 -2.73 -4.76
N ILE A 126 5.81 -2.45 -3.63
CA ILE A 126 4.90 -1.30 -3.45
C ILE A 126 5.67 -0.18 -2.74
N GLU A 127 6.36 0.66 -3.51
CA GLU A 127 7.27 1.69 -2.97
C GLU A 127 6.60 2.63 -1.96
N ALA A 128 5.35 3.03 -2.21
CA ALA A 128 4.62 3.92 -1.31
C ALA A 128 4.43 3.32 0.08
N LEU A 129 4.06 2.03 0.15
CA LEU A 129 3.85 1.31 1.41
C LEU A 129 5.18 1.07 2.13
N VAL A 130 6.24 0.71 1.41
CA VAL A 130 7.59 0.55 1.98
C VAL A 130 8.09 1.87 2.58
N ASN A 131 7.90 2.99 1.87
CA ASN A 131 8.29 4.32 2.35
C ASN A 131 7.51 4.73 3.61
N LEU A 132 6.19 4.48 3.65
CA LEU A 132 5.36 4.75 4.81
C LEU A 132 5.86 3.98 6.05
N ILE A 133 6.14 2.68 5.90
CA ILE A 133 6.58 1.86 7.02
C ILE A 133 7.98 2.29 7.49
N SER A 134 8.87 2.63 6.55
CA SER A 134 10.19 3.17 6.86
C SER A 134 10.12 4.49 7.64
N GLN A 135 9.22 5.40 7.25
CA GLN A 135 8.95 6.63 8.01
C GLN A 135 8.38 6.32 9.39
N THR A 136 7.43 5.39 9.49
CA THR A 136 6.83 4.98 10.77
C THR A 136 7.88 4.40 11.72
N MET A 137 8.77 3.52 11.23
CA MET A 137 9.89 3.02 12.03
C MET A 137 10.83 4.15 12.45
N THR A 138 11.14 5.09 11.55
CA THR A 138 11.96 6.25 11.85
C THR A 138 11.33 7.08 12.96
N ASP A 139 10.03 7.35 12.91
CA ASP A 139 9.31 8.12 13.94
C ASP A 139 9.21 7.38 15.27
N MET A 140 9.10 6.04 15.25
CA MET A 140 9.16 5.22 16.47
C MET A 140 10.53 5.21 17.13
N ILE A 141 11.61 5.33 16.35
CA ILE A 141 13.00 5.38 16.82
C ILE A 141 13.37 6.81 17.25
N LYS A 142 12.83 7.82 16.57
CA LYS A 142 13.15 9.24 16.80
C LYS A 142 12.75 9.66 18.21
N GLY A 143 13.74 10.15 18.96
CA GLY A 143 13.54 10.62 20.34
C GLY A 143 13.53 9.52 21.40
N LYS A 144 13.68 8.24 21.03
CA LYS A 144 13.87 7.15 21.98
C LYS A 144 15.35 6.89 22.28
N THR A 145 15.61 6.42 23.48
CA THR A 145 16.94 5.93 23.86
C THR A 145 17.21 4.56 23.25
N THR A 146 18.49 4.20 23.10
CA THR A 146 18.90 2.87 22.59
C THR A 146 18.30 1.72 23.40
N GLU A 147 18.09 1.92 24.72
CA GLU A 147 17.49 0.93 25.62
C GLU A 147 16.01 0.71 25.34
N GLU A 148 15.26 1.78 25.08
CA GLU A 148 13.84 1.72 24.72
C GLU A 148 13.64 1.09 23.35
N ILE A 149 14.51 1.41 22.38
CA ILE A 149 14.50 0.80 21.05
C ILE A 149 14.76 -0.72 21.18
N ARG A 150 15.76 -1.12 21.98
CA ARG A 150 16.04 -2.55 22.21
C ARG A 150 14.86 -3.28 22.81
N LYS A 151 14.18 -2.69 23.81
CA LYS A 151 12.95 -3.28 24.38
C LYS A 151 11.81 -3.33 23.36
N MET A 152 11.66 -2.31 22.54
CA MET A 152 10.58 -2.20 21.56
C MET A 152 10.70 -3.23 20.43
N PHE A 153 11.93 -3.50 19.98
CA PHE A 153 12.22 -4.45 18.91
C PHE A 153 12.72 -5.82 19.42
N ASN A 154 12.65 -6.08 20.73
CA ASN A 154 13.19 -7.28 21.37
C ASN A 154 14.63 -7.63 20.94
N LEU A 155 15.45 -6.60 20.73
CA LEU A 155 16.84 -6.78 20.31
C LEU A 155 17.70 -7.17 21.52
N LYS A 156 18.45 -8.26 21.37
CA LYS A 156 19.46 -8.66 22.36
C LYS A 156 20.52 -7.58 22.42
N ASN A 157 20.88 -7.12 23.63
CA ASN A 157 22.00 -6.20 23.80
C ASN A 157 23.32 -6.95 23.51
N ASP A 158 23.91 -6.66 22.37
CA ASP A 158 25.18 -7.16 21.85
C ASP A 158 26.39 -6.33 22.31
N PHE A 159 26.17 -5.21 23.02
CA PHE A 159 27.23 -4.51 23.75
C PHE A 159 27.49 -5.21 25.10
N MET A 160 28.00 -6.44 25.02
CA MET A 160 28.82 -6.98 26.10
C MET A 160 30.24 -6.56 25.78
N LEU A 161 30.76 -5.63 26.58
CA LEU A 161 32.14 -5.15 26.56
C LEU A 161 33.12 -6.34 26.51
N GLU A 162 33.72 -6.58 25.34
CA GLU A 162 35.10 -7.06 25.27
C GLU A 162 35.96 -5.85 24.85
N GLU A 163 36.64 -5.31 25.86
CA GLU A 163 37.80 -4.39 25.90
C GLU A 163 37.99 -3.35 24.78
#